data_AF-A0A946E460-F1
#
_entry.id   AF-A0A946E460-F1
#
_cell.length_a   1.000
_cell.length_b   1.000
_cell.length_c   1.000
_cell.angle_alpha   90.00
_cell.angle_beta   90.00
_cell.angle_gamma   90.00
#
_symmetry.space_group_name_H-M   'P 1'
#
loop_
_entity.id
_entity.type
_entity.pdbx_description
1 polymer ?
#
loop_
_entity_poly.entity_id
_entity_poly.type
_entity_poly.pdbx_seq_one_letter_code
_entity_poly.pdbx_strand_id
1 'polypeptide(L)' 'PVFEGETLIGTGVIEFTGKSLMVTSGKIIKKDSSDLVAIAQGTFNIYPMEKRDFLNLLSPDE' A
#
# COMPACT_ATOMS: atom_id res chain seq x y z
N PRO A 1 0.36 -20.73 -3.16
CA PRO A 1 1.76 -20.78 -2.64
C PRO A 1 2.67 -20.07 -3.64
N VAL A 2 3.79 -19.54 -3.16
CA VAL A 2 4.82 -18.91 -3.99
C VAL A 2 6.17 -19.53 -3.63
N PHE A 3 7.08 -19.58 -4.60
CA PHE A 3 8.39 -20.20 -4.45
C PHE A 3 9.51 -19.20 -4.76
N GLU A 4 10.71 -19.51 -4.27
CA GLU A 4 11.90 -18.69 -4.54
C GLU A 4 12.17 -18.59 -6.05
N GLY A 5 12.54 -17.40 -6.52
CA GLY A 5 12.76 -17.10 -7.93
C GLY A 5 11.49 -16.68 -8.70
N GLU A 6 10.29 -16.84 -8.13
CA GLU A 6 9.07 -16.35 -8.77
C GLU A 6 8.95 -14.82 -8.68
N THR A 7 8.53 -14.18 -9.78
CA THR A 7 8.23 -12.75 -9.80
C THR A 7 6.75 -12.50 -9.54
N LEU A 8 6.46 -11.64 -8.56
CA LEU A 8 5.09 -11.27 -8.17
C LEU A 8 4.82 -9.79 -8.46
N ILE A 9 3.56 -9.46 -8.74
CA ILE A 9 3.09 -8.10 -8.92
C ILE A 9 2.08 -7.81 -7.81
N GLY A 10 2.40 -6.83 -6.96
CA GLY A 10 1.48 -6.26 -5.99
C GLY A 10 0.71 -5.07 -6.59
N THR A 11 -0.59 -4.98 -6.33
CA THR A 11 -1.42 -3.83 -6.69
C THR A 11 -2.26 -3.43 -5.48
N GLY A 12 -2.13 -2.18 -5.06
CA GLY A 12 -2.96 -1.57 -4.02
C GLY A 12 -3.98 -0.61 -4.63
N VAL A 13 -5.18 -0.57 -4.05
CA VAL A 13 -6.26 0.34 -4.45
C VAL A 13 -6.78 1.04 -3.20
N ILE A 14 -6.99 2.35 -3.28
CA ILE A 14 -7.73 3.10 -2.27
C ILE A 14 -9.21 2.88 -2.55
N GLU A 15 -9.86 2.09 -1.70
CA GLU A 15 -11.29 1.78 -1.83
C GLU A 15 -12.15 2.93 -1.29
N PHE A 16 -11.66 3.59 -0.23
CA PHE A 16 -12.38 4.68 0.41
C PHE A 16 -11.43 5.63 1.13
N THR A 17 -11.65 6.93 0.98
CA THR A 17 -10.94 7.99 1.71
C THR A 17 -11.94 8.73 2.59
N GLY A 18 -11.87 8.50 3.90
CA GLY A 18 -12.61 9.25 4.90
C GLY A 18 -11.87 10.50 5.37
N LYS A 19 -12.31 11.07 6.49
CA LYS A 19 -11.68 12.27 7.07
C LYS A 19 -10.35 12.00 7.78
N SER A 20 -10.27 10.89 8.51
CA SER A 20 -9.11 10.51 9.31
C SER A 20 -8.60 9.10 9.02
N LEU A 21 -9.28 8.37 8.13
CA LEU A 21 -8.99 6.98 7.84
C LEU A 21 -9.25 6.67 6.37
N MET A 22 -8.34 5.92 5.77
CA MET A 22 -8.41 5.37 4.42
C MET A 22 -8.57 3.86 4.51
N VAL A 23 -9.41 3.30 3.65
CA VAL A 23 -9.52 1.86 3.44
C VAL A 23 -8.88 1.53 2.11
N THR A 24 -8.02 0.51 2.12
CA THR A 24 -7.31 0.04 0.93
C THR A 24 -7.50 -1.46 0.74
N SER A 25 -7.54 -1.90 -0.50
CA SER A 25 -7.36 -3.30 -0.84
C SER A 25 -5.98 -3.51 -1.48
N GLY A 26 -5.47 -4.72 -1.38
CA GLY A 26 -4.24 -5.15 -2.03
C GLY A 26 -4.44 -6.51 -2.65
N LYS A 27 -3.89 -6.73 -3.84
CA LYS A 27 -3.76 -8.06 -4.44
C LYS A 27 -2.33 -8.31 -4.87
N ILE A 28 -1.93 -9.57 -4.82
CA ILE A 28 -0.65 -10.02 -5.38
C ILE A 28 -0.96 -11.10 -6.41
N ILE A 29 -0.36 -10.99 -7.58
CA ILE A 29 -0.46 -11.98 -8.66
C ILE A 29 0.93 -12.48 -9.08
N LYS A 30 1.03 -13.67 -9.64
CA LYS A 30 2.25 -14.13 -10.35
C LYS A 30 2.38 -13.39 -11.68
N LYS A 31 3.56 -12.88 -12.00
CA LYS A 31 3.79 -12.12 -13.24
C LYS A 31 3.52 -12.95 -14.50
N ASP A 32 3.97 -14.20 -14.52
CA ASP A 32 3.98 -15.01 -15.74
C ASP A 32 2.61 -15.66 -16.04
N SER A 33 1.91 -16.11 -15.01
CA SER A 33 0.60 -16.76 -15.15
C SER A 33 -0.60 -15.86 -14.86
N SER A 34 -0.38 -14.69 -14.26
CA SER A 34 -1.44 -13.83 -13.70
C SER A 34 -2.28 -14.50 -12.59
N ASP A 35 -1.81 -15.62 -12.03
CA ASP A 35 -2.51 -16.29 -10.92
C ASP A 35 -2.57 -15.38 -9.69
N LEU A 36 -3.76 -15.26 -9.10
CA LEU A 36 -3.96 -14.56 -7.84
C LEU A 36 -3.41 -15.40 -6.68
N VAL A 37 -2.45 -14.83 -5.93
CA VAL A 37 -1.81 -15.53 -4.82
C VAL A 37 -2.24 -15.01 -3.45
N ALA A 38 -2.63 -13.75 -3.36
CA ALA A 38 -3.09 -13.15 -2.10
C ALA A 38 -4.01 -11.95 -2.36
N ILE A 39 -4.95 -11.76 -1.43
CA ILE A 39 -5.72 -10.52 -1.26
C ILE A 39 -5.56 -10.07 0.18
N ALA A 40 -5.47 -8.77 0.40
CA ALA A 40 -5.48 -8.15 1.72
C ALA A 40 -6.39 -6.92 1.73
N GLN A 41 -6.89 -6.60 2.92
CA GLN A 41 -7.53 -5.33 3.21
C GLN A 41 -6.74 -4.63 4.31
N GLY A 42 -6.53 -3.34 4.15
CA GLY A 42 -5.79 -2.51 5.09
C GLY A 42 -6.55 -1.23 5.39
N THR A 43 -6.25 -0.63 6.54
CA THR A 43 -6.69 0.71 6.88
C THR A 43 -5.47 1.56 7.27
N PHE A 44 -5.48 2.81 6.84
CA PHE A 44 -4.43 3.78 7.13
C PHE A 44 -5.04 5.02 7.77
N ASN A 45 -4.39 5.56 8.80
CA ASN A 45 -4.83 6.83 9.36
C ASN A 45 -4.36 7.98 8.45
N ILE A 46 -5.28 8.84 8.08
CA ILE A 46 -5.02 10.11 7.41
C ILE A 46 -4.81 11.15 8.52
N TYR A 47 -3.70 11.00 9.27
CA TYR A 47 -3.23 12.11 10.11
C TYR A 47 -2.69 13.22 9.19
N PRO A 48 -2.80 14.50 9.58
CA PRO A 48 -2.50 15.58 8.68
C PRO A 48 -1.04 15.54 8.25
N MET A 49 -0.82 15.21 6.97
CA MET A 49 0.43 15.45 6.24
C MET A 49 0.87 16.92 6.34
N GLU A 50 -0.07 17.83 6.63
CA GLU A 50 0.14 19.27 6.80
C GLU A 50 0.82 19.66 8.12
N LYS A 51 1.08 18.74 9.05
CA LYS A 51 1.99 19.06 10.15
C LYS A 51 3.39 19.19 9.56
N ARG A 52 3.89 20.42 9.54
CA ARG A 52 5.24 20.83 9.10
C ARG A 52 6.34 19.87 9.59
N ASP A 53 6.19 19.32 10.80
CA ASP A 53 7.12 18.34 11.37
C ASP A 53 7.14 16.98 10.65
N PHE A 54 6.04 16.56 10.02
CA PHE A 54 5.97 15.28 9.30
C PHE A 54 6.74 15.33 7.97
N LEU A 55 6.68 16.45 7.25
CA LEU A 55 7.48 16.66 6.03
C LEU A 55 8.97 16.77 6.37
N ASN A 56 9.32 17.48 7.45
CA ASN A 56 10.70 17.55 7.94
C ASN A 56 11.24 16.17 8.41
N LEU A 57 10.38 15.29 8.92
CA LEU A 57 10.76 13.92 9.30
C LEU A 57 11.07 13.04 8.08
N LEU A 58 10.39 13.27 6.95
CA LEU A 58 10.59 12.51 5.71
C LEU A 58 11.75 13.05 4.85
N SER A 59 12.23 14.26 5.12
CA SER A 59 13.36 14.88 4.41
C SER A 59 14.13 15.83 5.35
N PRO A 60 15.06 15.30 6.17
CA PRO A 60 15.72 16.07 7.23
C PRO A 60 16.66 17.20 6.78
N ASP A 61 16.94 17.38 5.49
CA ASP A 61 18.04 18.24 5.01
C ASP A 61 17.73 19.02 3.70
N GLU A 62 16.57 19.68 3.61
CA GLU A 62 16.36 20.84 2.71
C GLU A 62 16.18 22.15 3.51
#